data_AF-A0A2K8T1U4-F1
#
_entry.id   AF-A0A2K8T1U4-F1
#
_cell.length_a   1.000
_cell.length_b   1.000
_cell.length_c   1.000
_cell.angle_alpha   90.00
_cell.angle_beta   90.00
_cell.angle_gamma   90.00
#
_symmetry.space_group_name_H-M   'P 1'
#
loop_
_entity.id
_entity.type
_entity.pdbx_description
1 polymer ?
#
loop_
_entity_poly.entity_id
_entity_poly.type
_entity_poly.pdbx_seq_one_letter_code
_entity_poly.pdbx_strand_id
1 'polypeptide(L)'
;MQFLHGVRKLKYHVIAGIACTRKLTSGYSVSQLHKRGQHLRLRGLKFPVYVFWYYFKRDDGKYEKRFVLSTKALKASTISWWGKRRWLS
;
A
#
# COMPACT_ATOMS: atom_id res chain seq x y z
N MET A 1 -13.43 1.68 -1.89
CA MET A 1 -12.76 1.44 -3.19
C MET A 1 -13.01 2.53 -4.22
N GLN A 2 -14.17 3.22 -4.23
CA GLN A 2 -14.51 4.27 -5.20
C GLN A 2 -13.38 5.28 -5.49
N PHE A 3 -12.70 5.80 -4.45
CA PHE A 3 -11.53 6.70 -4.59
C PHE A 3 -10.49 6.23 -5.62
N LEU A 4 -10.02 4.97 -5.52
CA LEU A 4 -9.01 4.44 -6.44
C LEU A 4 -9.53 4.23 -7.86
N HIS A 5 -10.84 4.00 -8.02
CA HIS A 5 -11.48 3.97 -9.35
C HIS A 5 -11.57 5.38 -9.95
N GLY A 6 -11.90 6.40 -9.16
CA GLY A 6 -11.91 7.81 -9.58
C GLY A 6 -10.52 8.31 -9.99
N VAL A 7 -9.52 8.09 -9.13
CA VAL A 7 -8.10 8.37 -9.42
C VAL A 7 -7.65 7.75 -10.76
N ARG A 8 -8.01 6.49 -11.03
CA ARG A 8 -7.68 5.82 -12.30
C ARG A 8 -8.44 6.41 -13.49
N LYS A 9 -9.71 6.82 -13.33
CA LYS A 9 -10.48 7.50 -14.40
C LYS A 9 -9.81 8.82 -14.80
N LEU A 10 -9.23 9.53 -13.84
CA LEU A 10 -8.45 10.77 -14.02
C LEU A 10 -6.99 10.52 -14.43
N LYS A 11 -6.60 9.28 -14.75
CA LYS A 11 -5.23 8.84 -15.12
C LYS A 11 -4.12 9.12 -14.08
N TYR A 12 -4.45 9.60 -12.88
CA TYR A 12 -3.47 9.95 -11.86
C TYR A 12 -2.76 8.73 -11.23
N HIS A 13 -1.51 8.93 -10.82
CA HIS A 13 -0.76 7.99 -10.00
C HIS A 13 -0.94 8.33 -8.51
N VAL A 14 -1.23 7.32 -7.69
CA VAL A 14 -1.44 7.49 -6.24
C VAL A 14 -0.64 6.45 -5.47
N ILE A 15 -0.07 6.89 -4.34
CA ILE A 15 0.40 6.04 -3.25
C ILE A 15 -0.61 6.22 -2.11
N ALA A 16 -1.16 5.12 -1.59
CA ALA A 16 -2.18 5.17 -0.53
C ALA A 16 -1.88 4.15 0.58
N GLY A 17 -2.00 4.58 1.83
CA GLY A 17 -2.00 3.66 2.98
C GLY A 17 -3.21 2.74 2.96
N ILE A 18 -3.03 1.49 3.35
CA ILE A 18 -4.11 0.49 3.44
C ILE A 18 -4.03 -0.29 4.75
N ALA A 19 -5.19 -0.71 5.26
CA ALA A 19 -5.26 -1.59 6.42
C ALA A 19 -4.67 -2.97 6.12
N CYS A 20 -3.95 -3.54 7.08
CA CYS A 20 -3.36 -4.88 7.02
C CYS A 20 -4.42 -5.99 6.75
N THR A 21 -5.65 -5.78 7.22
CA THR A 21 -6.83 -6.64 7.04
C THR A 21 -7.39 -6.63 5.61
N ARG A 22 -6.91 -5.78 4.71
CA ARG A 22 -7.40 -5.73 3.33
C ARG A 22 -7.13 -7.07 2.63
N LYS A 23 -8.17 -7.70 2.10
CA LYS A 23 -8.06 -9.00 1.40
C LYS A 23 -7.63 -8.86 -0.06
N LEU A 24 -6.79 -9.79 -0.52
CA LEU A 24 -6.45 -10.06 -1.91
C LEU A 24 -7.66 -10.67 -2.65
N THR A 25 -7.61 -10.79 -3.98
CA THR A 25 -8.61 -11.58 -4.73
C THR A 25 -8.59 -13.07 -4.35
N SER A 26 -7.45 -13.60 -3.91
CA SER A 26 -7.28 -14.96 -3.38
C SER A 26 -7.72 -15.13 -1.92
N GLY A 27 -8.43 -14.16 -1.33
CA GLY A 27 -9.00 -14.26 0.02
C GLY A 27 -8.04 -13.96 1.18
N TYR A 28 -6.74 -14.27 1.03
CA TYR A 28 -5.68 -13.91 1.99
C TYR A 28 -5.63 -12.41 2.30
N SER A 29 -5.07 -12.04 3.46
CA SER A 29 -4.87 -10.65 3.86
C SER A 29 -3.56 -10.06 3.34
N VAL A 30 -3.50 -8.73 3.23
CA VAL A 30 -2.27 -7.99 2.92
C VAL A 30 -1.21 -8.16 4.02
N SER A 31 -1.59 -8.46 5.28
CA SER A 31 -0.63 -8.83 6.33
C SER A 31 0.17 -10.11 6.04
N GLN A 32 -0.41 -11.06 5.31
CA GLN A 32 0.22 -12.34 4.94
C GLN A 32 1.20 -12.23 3.75
N LEU A 33 1.48 -11.02 3.25
CA LEU A 33 2.47 -10.80 2.18
C LEU A 33 3.90 -10.86 2.72
N HIS A 34 4.57 -12.00 2.48
CA HIS A 34 5.98 -12.21 2.83
C HIS A 34 6.94 -11.34 1.98
N LYS A 35 6.71 -11.26 0.66
CA LYS A 35 7.54 -10.47 -0.26
C LYS A 35 7.02 -9.02 -0.34
N ARG A 36 7.93 -8.05 -0.47
CA ARG A 36 7.61 -6.62 -0.65
C ARG A 36 7.54 -6.27 -2.13
N GLY A 37 6.64 -5.35 -2.50
CA GLY A 37 6.56 -4.81 -3.87
C GLY A 37 5.85 -5.70 -4.88
N GLN A 38 4.98 -6.61 -4.43
CA GLN A 38 4.27 -7.54 -5.31
C GLN A 38 3.16 -6.81 -6.08
N HIS A 39 3.07 -7.09 -7.39
CA HIS A 39 1.98 -6.62 -8.26
C HIS A 39 0.81 -7.60 -8.16
N LEU A 40 -0.34 -7.17 -7.62
CA LEU A 40 -1.44 -8.05 -7.26
C LEU A 40 -2.82 -7.36 -7.31
N ARG A 41 -3.91 -8.14 -7.28
CA ARG A 41 -5.28 -7.62 -7.19
C ARG A 41 -5.81 -7.69 -5.75
N LEU A 42 -6.41 -6.59 -5.29
CA LEU A 42 -7.13 -6.51 -4.02
C LEU A 42 -8.63 -6.78 -4.24
N ARG A 43 -9.31 -7.42 -3.28
CA ARG A 43 -10.76 -7.70 -3.38
C ARG A 43 -11.55 -6.40 -3.50
N GLY A 44 -12.32 -6.26 -4.58
CA GLY A 44 -13.10 -5.07 -4.92
C GLY A 44 -12.37 -4.01 -5.75
N LEU A 45 -11.15 -4.29 -6.23
CA LEU A 45 -10.42 -3.46 -7.19
C LEU A 45 -10.42 -4.14 -8.56
N LYS A 46 -10.93 -3.47 -9.61
CA LYS A 46 -11.01 -4.07 -10.97
C LYS A 46 -9.63 -4.24 -11.65
N PHE A 47 -8.57 -3.63 -11.12
CA PHE A 47 -7.22 -3.61 -11.69
C PHE A 47 -6.14 -4.01 -10.66
N PRO A 48 -4.99 -4.54 -11.10
CA PRO A 48 -3.87 -4.81 -10.20
C PRO A 48 -3.20 -3.53 -9.72
N VAL A 49 -2.59 -3.59 -8.55
CA VAL A 49 -1.81 -2.53 -7.90
C VAL A 49 -0.54 -3.14 -7.30
N TYR A 50 0.50 -2.34 -7.11
CA TYR A 50 1.70 -2.78 -6.41
C TYR A 50 1.50 -2.59 -4.91
N VAL A 51 1.73 -3.63 -4.10
CA VAL A 51 1.61 -3.55 -2.63
C VAL A 51 2.97 -3.70 -1.97
N PHE A 52 3.25 -2.76 -1.07
CA PHE A 52 4.48 -2.65 -0.30
C PHE A 52 4.16 -2.53 1.19
N TRP A 53 5.15 -2.83 2.03
CA TRP A 53 5.09 -2.57 3.46
C TRP A 53 6.45 -2.11 3.97
N TYR A 54 6.42 -1.33 5.03
CA TYR A 54 7.60 -0.84 5.75
C TYR A 54 7.32 -0.82 7.25
N TYR A 55 8.37 -0.91 8.05
CA TYR A 55 8.27 -0.68 9.49
C TYR A 55 8.41 0.82 9.76
N PHE A 56 7.43 1.38 10.46
CA PHE A 56 7.43 2.74 10.98
C PHE A 56 7.81 2.70 12.46
N LYS A 57 8.86 3.42 12.87
CA LYS A 57 9.18 3.57 14.30
C LYS A 57 8.23 4.61 14.89
N ARG A 58 7.49 4.22 15.92
CA ARG A 58 6.65 5.09 16.74
C ARG A 58 7.47 5.75 17.84
N ASP A 59 6.89 6.76 18.46
CA ASP A 59 7.52 7.59 19.51
C ASP A 59 7.80 6.76 20.78
N ASP A 60 6.96 5.76 21.06
CA ASP A 60 7.17 4.73 22.10
C ASP A 60 8.26 3.70 21.76
N GLY A 61 9.10 3.99 20.75
CA GLY A 61 10.20 3.17 20.29
C GLY A 61 9.80 1.96 19.42
N LYS A 62 8.52 1.56 19.43
CA LYS A 62 8.05 0.32 18.80
C LYS A 62 7.91 0.45 17.28
N TYR A 63 8.07 -0.68 16.57
CA TYR A 63 7.93 -0.72 15.11
C TYR A 63 6.54 -1.21 14.69
N GLU A 64 5.80 -0.39 13.95
CA GLU A 64 4.51 -0.76 13.36
C GLU A 64 4.65 -1.10 11.88
N LYS A 65 4.14 -2.27 11.44
CA LYS A 65 4.16 -2.69 10.03
C LYS A 65 3.06 -1.98 9.24
N ARG A 66 3.40 -0.84 8.62
CA ARG A 66 2.48 -0.07 7.79
C ARG A 66 2.44 -0.62 6.35
N PHE A 67 1.25 -0.69 5.76
CA PHE A 67 1.02 -1.20 4.40
C PHE A 67 0.56 -0.07 3.47
N VAL A 68 1.05 -0.10 2.23
CA VAL A 68 0.82 0.92 1.20
C VAL A 68 0.67 0.28 -0.16
N LEU A 69 -0.28 0.77 -0.97
CA LEU A 69 -0.38 0.45 -2.39
C LEU A 69 0.11 1.59 -3.27
N SER A 70 0.49 1.27 -4.51
CA SER A 70 0.66 2.24 -5.58
C SER A 70 -0.01 1.77 -6.88
N THR A 71 -0.54 2.73 -7.64
CA THR A 71 -1.07 2.49 -9.00
C THR A 71 0.01 2.48 -10.09
N LYS A 72 1.29 2.65 -9.73
CA LYS A 72 2.45 2.58 -10.64
C LYS A 72 3.56 1.72 -10.02
N ALA A 73 4.42 1.13 -10.86
CA ALA A 73 5.70 0.59 -10.41
C ALA A 73 6.58 1.72 -9.86
N LEU A 74 7.07 1.58 -8.63
CA LEU A 74 7.96 2.53 -7.96
C LEU A 74 9.01 1.76 -7.12
N LYS A 75 10.18 2.37 -6.90
CA LYS A 75 11.23 1.78 -6.06
C LYS A 75 10.75 1.70 -4.60
N ALA A 76 11.08 0.60 -3.91
CA ALA A 76 10.68 0.37 -2.52
C ALA A 76 11.18 1.45 -1.54
N SER A 77 12.37 2.01 -1.81
CA SER A 77 12.94 3.15 -1.08
C SER A 77 12.09 4.41 -1.24
N THR A 78 11.68 4.75 -2.47
CA THR A 78 10.77 5.86 -2.78
C THR A 78 9.46 5.73 -2.00
N ILE A 79 8.78 4.58 -2.08
CA ILE A 79 7.52 4.35 -1.36
C ILE A 79 7.72 4.45 0.17
N SER A 80 8.84 3.96 0.69
CA SER A 80 9.15 4.07 2.13
C SER A 80 9.40 5.52 2.57
N TRP A 81 10.03 6.35 1.72
CA TRP A 81 10.25 7.78 1.99
C TRP A 81 8.94 8.57 1.97
N TRP A 82 8.08 8.37 0.96
CA TRP A 82 6.74 8.97 0.91
C TRP A 82 5.83 8.45 2.02
N GLY A 83 5.93 7.17 2.36
CA GLY A 83 5.18 6.56 3.47
C GLY A 83 5.53 7.15 4.82
N LYS A 84 6.83 7.32 5.13
CA LYS A 84 7.29 7.98 6.36
C LYS A 84 6.85 9.44 6.45
N ARG A 85 6.95 10.21 5.36
CA ARG A 85 6.52 11.63 5.32
C ARG A 85 5.06 11.86 5.69
N ARG A 86 4.18 10.87 5.51
CA ARG A 86 2.76 10.96 5.93
C ARG A 86 2.59 11.04 7.45
N TRP A 87 3.62 10.67 8.22
CA TRP A 87 3.63 10.65 9.68
C TRP A 87 4.76 11.51 10.26
N LEU A 88 5.28 12.47 9.47
CA LEU A 88 6.09 13.57 9.98
C LEU A 88 5.14 14.76 10.19
N SER A 89 4.77 14.96 11.45
CA SER A 89 3.92 16.05 11.96
C SER A 89 4.55 16.60 13.22
#